data_AF-A0A955HR28-F1
#
_entry.id   AF-A0A955HR28-F1
#
_cell.length_a   1.000
_cell.length_b   1.000
_cell.length_c   1.000
_cell.angle_alpha   90.00
_cell.angle_beta   90.00
_cell.angle_gamma   90.00
#
_symmetry.space_group_name_H-M   'P 1'
#
loop_
_entity.id
_entity.type
_entity.pdbx_description
1 polymer ?
#
loop_
_entity_poly.entity_id
_entity_poly.type
_entity_poly.pdbx_seq_one_letter_code
_entity_poly.pdbx_strand_id
1 'polypeptide(L)'
;ELKQFSKVVQNKGVKSAIGFTFEYVPENVVKRVTARLEGDTDTAYGDIFAEAREWVADASKSIQSTRLNFENDLADLIDAARNGNIDRRRFGTAMRNIVRTSGTSAYTDGLIAGGVTDGALSDEDKGEINRLVAAQSVYITEFANQLFSADGITDAQANQKPTIWYNKSIAPFYDAGLASADANGNYEWVYGDTEHCRTCQKANGQIHRLKAWRESGILPQSDALECKGYNCKCRLVKTSARARGRLGSLKAHDHNHAEIVV
;
A
#
# COMPACT_ATOMS: atom_id res chain seq x y z
N GLU A 1 10.16 8.32 -16.95
CA GLU A 1 10.74 9.54 -16.36
C GLU A 1 12.24 9.45 -16.07
N LEU A 2 12.77 8.41 -15.43
CA LEU A 2 14.22 8.27 -15.19
C LEU A 2 15.10 8.47 -16.45
N LYS A 3 14.62 8.00 -17.62
CA LYS A 3 15.29 8.24 -18.91
C LYS A 3 15.33 9.72 -19.30
N GLN A 4 14.26 10.47 -19.03
CA GLN A 4 14.21 11.91 -19.30
C GLN A 4 15.11 12.69 -18.33
N PHE A 5 15.14 12.30 -17.06
CA PHE A 5 16.07 12.88 -16.08
C PHE A 5 17.52 12.65 -16.43
N SER A 6 17.88 11.41 -16.80
CA SER A 6 19.21 11.07 -17.30
C SER A 6 19.62 11.97 -18.46
N LYS A 7 18.71 12.21 -19.41
CA LYS A 7 18.94 13.12 -20.53
C LYS A 7 19.14 14.58 -20.09
N VAL A 8 18.41 15.06 -19.09
CA VAL A 8 18.58 16.42 -18.55
C VAL A 8 19.93 16.57 -17.85
N VAL A 9 20.32 15.59 -17.02
CA VAL A 9 21.65 15.56 -16.37
C VAL A 9 22.76 15.57 -17.42
N GLN A 10 22.67 14.73 -18.45
CA GLN A 10 23.67 14.66 -19.52
C GLN A 10 23.78 15.97 -20.31
N ASN A 11 22.66 16.62 -20.60
CA ASN A 11 22.64 17.80 -21.48
C ASN A 11 22.87 19.12 -20.74
N LYS A 12 22.47 19.22 -19.47
CA LYS A 12 22.44 20.48 -18.71
C LYS A 12 23.23 20.44 -17.40
N GLY A 13 23.82 19.29 -17.06
CA GLY A 13 24.54 19.06 -15.81
C GLY A 13 23.60 18.86 -14.60
N VAL A 14 24.17 18.32 -13.52
CA VAL A 14 23.46 17.96 -12.28
C VAL A 14 22.70 19.16 -11.68
N LYS A 15 23.32 20.34 -11.62
CA LYS A 15 22.71 21.55 -11.05
C LYS A 15 21.40 21.95 -11.73
N SER A 16 21.31 21.76 -13.04
CA SER A 16 20.09 22.05 -13.81
C SER A 16 19.01 20.97 -13.66
N ALA A 17 19.39 19.79 -13.16
CA ALA A 17 18.55 18.61 -13.07
C ALA A 17 17.93 18.45 -11.67
N ILE A 18 18.49 19.07 -10.63
CA ILE A 18 17.93 19.05 -9.25
C ILE A 18 16.51 19.65 -9.21
N GLY A 19 16.16 20.55 -10.12
CA GLY A 19 14.80 21.08 -10.28
C GLY A 19 13.84 20.18 -11.08
N PHE A 20 14.28 19.00 -11.52
CA PHE A 20 13.46 18.09 -12.31
C PHE A 20 12.46 17.34 -11.40
N THR A 21 11.21 17.40 -11.80
CA THR A 21 10.06 16.85 -11.09
C THR A 21 9.68 15.48 -11.65
N PHE A 22 9.57 14.46 -10.78
CA PHE A 22 9.08 13.13 -11.13
C PHE A 22 7.62 12.96 -10.71
N GLU A 23 6.83 12.33 -11.56
CA GLU A 23 5.42 11.99 -11.35
C GLU A 23 5.24 10.52 -10.95
N TYR A 24 6.16 9.64 -11.35
CA TYR A 24 6.05 8.17 -11.21
C TYR A 24 7.29 7.52 -10.59
N VAL A 25 8.35 8.27 -10.30
CA VAL A 25 9.53 7.74 -9.60
C VAL A 25 9.37 7.99 -8.09
N PRO A 26 9.41 6.95 -7.24
CA PRO A 26 9.39 7.10 -5.78
C PRO A 26 10.44 8.10 -5.28
N GLU A 27 10.07 8.97 -4.32
CA GLU A 27 10.97 10.05 -3.90
C GLU A 27 12.22 9.54 -3.19
N ASN A 28 12.15 8.40 -2.50
CA ASN A 28 13.36 7.75 -1.96
C ASN A 28 14.38 7.43 -3.08
N VAL A 29 13.92 6.98 -4.25
CA VAL A 29 14.75 6.76 -5.44
C VAL A 29 15.27 8.10 -5.95
N VAL A 30 14.42 9.13 -6.05
CA VAL A 30 14.85 10.47 -6.49
C VAL A 30 15.92 11.06 -5.55
N LYS A 31 15.72 10.97 -4.23
CA LYS A 31 16.67 11.43 -3.20
C LYS A 31 17.98 10.66 -3.29
N ARG A 32 17.94 9.33 -3.41
CA ARG A 32 19.15 8.50 -3.59
C ARG A 32 19.90 8.85 -4.88
N VAL A 33 19.18 9.02 -5.99
CA VAL A 33 19.79 9.44 -7.27
C VAL A 33 20.41 10.82 -7.14
N THR A 34 19.72 11.78 -6.53
CA THR A 34 20.22 13.15 -6.36
C THR A 34 21.46 13.18 -5.47
N ALA A 35 21.42 12.49 -4.33
CA ALA A 35 22.56 12.37 -3.43
C ALA A 35 23.78 11.75 -4.11
N ARG A 36 23.58 10.73 -4.95
CA ARG A 36 24.66 10.14 -5.76
C ARG A 36 25.20 11.09 -6.83
N LEU A 37 24.31 11.81 -7.53
CA LEU A 37 24.72 12.80 -8.54
C LEU A 37 25.51 13.98 -7.94
N GLU A 38 25.24 14.34 -6.68
CA GLU A 38 25.93 15.41 -5.97
C GLU A 38 27.24 14.97 -5.31
N GLY A 39 27.31 13.72 -4.84
CA GLY A 39 28.44 13.19 -4.07
C GLY A 39 29.47 12.40 -4.87
N ASP A 40 29.15 11.95 -6.08
CA ASP A 40 29.99 11.04 -6.86
C ASP A 40 30.42 11.67 -8.18
N THR A 41 31.63 12.22 -8.21
CA THR A 41 32.18 12.92 -9.39
C THR A 41 32.70 11.96 -10.46
N ASP A 42 32.94 10.69 -10.11
CA ASP A 42 33.68 9.75 -10.94
C ASP A 42 32.78 8.62 -11.51
N THR A 43 31.60 8.40 -10.93
CA THR A 43 30.63 7.44 -11.47
C THR A 43 29.95 7.97 -12.73
N ALA A 44 29.94 7.16 -13.79
CA ALA A 44 29.20 7.50 -15.00
C ALA A 44 27.71 7.63 -14.69
N TYR A 45 27.08 8.73 -15.10
CA TYR A 45 25.64 8.95 -14.85
C TYR A 45 24.76 7.77 -15.30
N GLY A 46 25.18 7.06 -16.36
CA GLY A 46 24.50 5.86 -16.85
C GLY A 46 24.26 4.79 -15.77
N ASP A 47 25.23 4.61 -14.87
CA ASP A 47 25.20 3.59 -13.81
C ASP A 47 24.26 4.01 -12.68
N ILE A 48 24.31 5.28 -12.26
CA ILE A 48 23.38 5.85 -11.27
C ILE A 48 21.92 5.67 -11.72
N PHE A 49 21.65 5.89 -13.02
CA PHE A 49 20.31 5.71 -13.59
C PHE A 49 19.92 4.25 -13.85
N ALA A 50 20.88 3.33 -13.94
CA ALA A 50 20.63 1.89 -13.95
C ALA A 50 20.22 1.42 -12.55
N GLU A 51 21.00 1.77 -11.53
CA GLU A 51 20.68 1.51 -10.12
C GLU A 51 19.33 2.11 -9.72
N ALA A 52 19.03 3.33 -10.17
CA ALA A 52 17.73 3.97 -9.93
C ALA A 52 16.55 3.12 -10.41
N ARG A 53 16.67 2.48 -11.58
CA ARG A 53 15.61 1.61 -12.11
C ARG A 53 15.45 0.36 -11.24
N GLU A 54 16.55 -0.18 -10.72
CA GLU A 54 16.54 -1.30 -9.79
C GLU A 54 15.82 -0.90 -8.50
N TRP A 55 16.12 0.26 -7.92
CA TRP A 55 15.44 0.73 -6.71
C TRP A 55 13.94 0.93 -6.88
N VAL A 56 13.47 1.45 -8.03
CA VAL A 56 12.02 1.54 -8.32
C VAL A 56 11.40 0.14 -8.39
N ALA A 57 12.07 -0.78 -9.07
CA ALA A 57 11.61 -2.15 -9.17
C ALA A 57 11.55 -2.81 -7.79
N ASP A 58 12.54 -2.59 -6.94
CA ASP A 58 12.64 -3.21 -5.62
C ASP A 58 11.56 -2.71 -4.65
N ALA A 59 11.25 -1.42 -4.62
CA ALA A 59 10.14 -0.89 -3.83
C ALA A 59 8.77 -1.45 -4.26
N SER A 60 8.56 -1.64 -5.57
CA SER A 60 7.32 -2.26 -6.08
C SER A 60 7.27 -3.76 -5.78
N LYS A 61 8.43 -4.44 -5.84
CA LYS A 61 8.54 -5.85 -5.49
C LYS A 61 8.32 -6.11 -4.00
N SER A 62 8.72 -5.19 -3.11
CA SER A 62 8.64 -5.41 -1.67
C SER A 62 7.19 -5.54 -1.19
N ILE A 63 6.33 -4.57 -1.51
CA ILE A 63 4.90 -4.64 -1.16
C ILE A 63 4.18 -5.80 -1.86
N GLN A 64 4.53 -6.11 -3.11
CA GLN A 64 3.96 -7.25 -3.82
C GLN A 64 4.39 -8.59 -3.20
N SER A 65 5.63 -8.70 -2.72
CA SER A 65 6.09 -9.88 -1.97
C SER A 65 5.36 -10.00 -0.65
N THR A 66 5.19 -8.90 0.09
CA THR A 66 4.42 -8.87 1.34
C THR A 66 2.98 -9.36 1.10
N ARG A 67 2.36 -8.92 -0.01
CA ARG A 67 1.04 -9.39 -0.43
C ARG A 67 1.00 -10.88 -0.70
N LEU A 68 1.88 -11.39 -1.57
CA LEU A 68 1.87 -12.80 -1.97
C LEU A 68 2.12 -13.72 -0.77
N ASN A 69 3.04 -13.35 0.13
CA ASN A 69 3.29 -14.10 1.35
C ASN A 69 2.06 -14.15 2.25
N PHE A 70 1.40 -13.00 2.48
CA PHE A 70 0.16 -12.95 3.26
C PHE A 70 -0.96 -13.80 2.64
N GLU A 71 -1.18 -13.68 1.32
CA GLU A 71 -2.24 -14.40 0.63
C GLU A 71 -2.03 -15.92 0.70
N ASN A 72 -0.79 -16.38 0.54
CA ASN A 72 -0.43 -17.80 0.65
C ASN A 72 -0.60 -18.30 2.10
N ASP A 73 -0.04 -17.60 3.08
CA ASP A 73 -0.13 -18.00 4.50
C ASP A 73 -1.58 -18.08 4.98
N LEU A 74 -2.43 -17.15 4.52
CA LEU A 74 -3.85 -17.15 4.85
C LEU A 74 -4.62 -18.26 4.12
N ALA A 75 -4.31 -18.52 2.84
CA ALA A 75 -4.92 -19.63 2.11
C ALA A 75 -4.63 -20.97 2.81
N ASP A 76 -3.37 -21.23 3.15
CA ASP A 76 -2.94 -22.43 3.88
C ASP A 76 -3.64 -22.54 5.24
N LEU A 77 -3.79 -21.42 5.95
CA LEU A 77 -4.46 -21.40 7.25
C LEU A 77 -5.97 -21.69 7.14
N ILE A 78 -6.63 -21.16 6.10
CA ILE A 78 -8.04 -21.44 5.80
C ILE A 78 -8.21 -22.92 5.46
N ASP A 79 -7.36 -23.48 4.61
CA ASP A 79 -7.42 -24.89 4.22
C ASP A 79 -7.18 -25.81 5.42
N ALA A 80 -6.23 -25.48 6.30
CA ALA A 80 -6.01 -26.22 7.54
C ALA A 80 -7.25 -26.23 8.44
N ALA A 81 -7.97 -25.10 8.56
CA ALA A 81 -9.20 -25.02 9.33
C ALA A 81 -10.34 -25.82 8.70
N ARG A 82 -10.55 -25.68 7.38
CA ARG A 82 -11.62 -26.38 6.64
C ARG A 82 -11.44 -27.90 6.65
N ASN A 83 -10.20 -28.37 6.63
CA ASN A 83 -9.86 -29.79 6.73
C ASN A 83 -9.88 -30.34 8.17
N GLY A 84 -10.21 -29.53 9.17
CA GLY A 84 -10.25 -29.94 10.58
C GLY A 84 -8.87 -30.17 11.21
N ASN A 85 -7.78 -29.73 10.55
CA ASN A 85 -6.41 -29.89 11.06
C ASN A 85 -6.10 -28.96 12.23
N ILE A 86 -6.88 -27.89 12.39
CA ILE A 86 -6.76 -26.92 13.49
C ILE A 86 -8.15 -26.54 14.01
N ASP A 87 -8.21 -26.25 15.31
CA ASP A 87 -9.43 -25.73 15.93
C ASP A 87 -9.58 -24.21 15.77
N ARG A 88 -10.76 -23.67 16.13
CA ARG A 88 -11.07 -22.24 16.08
C ARG A 88 -10.07 -21.38 16.86
N ARG A 89 -9.61 -21.85 18.02
CA ARG A 89 -8.69 -21.11 18.89
C ARG A 89 -7.31 -20.98 18.26
N ARG A 90 -6.81 -22.07 17.68
CA ARG A 90 -5.54 -22.12 16.97
C ARG A 90 -5.58 -21.28 15.70
N PHE A 91 -6.68 -21.36 14.94
CA PHE A 91 -6.91 -20.47 13.79
C PHE A 91 -6.82 -19.00 14.18
N GLY A 92 -7.60 -18.57 15.19
CA GLY A 92 -7.60 -17.17 15.62
C GLY A 92 -6.24 -16.68 16.14
N THR A 93 -5.43 -17.56 16.75
CA THR A 93 -4.06 -17.23 17.18
C THR A 93 -3.12 -17.08 15.98
N ALA A 94 -3.15 -18.03 15.05
CA ALA A 94 -2.33 -18.02 13.85
C ALA A 94 -2.66 -16.80 12.95
N MET A 95 -3.95 -16.51 12.75
CA MET A 95 -4.37 -15.38 11.92
C MET A 95 -3.90 -14.03 12.48
N ARG A 96 -3.99 -13.82 13.81
CA ARG A 96 -3.45 -12.59 14.44
C ARG A 96 -1.94 -12.47 14.25
N ASN A 97 -1.21 -13.59 14.25
CA ASN A 97 0.22 -13.60 14.00
C ASN A 97 0.55 -13.24 12.54
N ILE A 98 -0.17 -13.82 11.57
CA ILE A 98 -0.03 -13.48 10.14
C ILE A 98 -0.27 -11.99 9.93
N VAL A 99 -1.38 -11.44 10.44
CA VAL A 99 -1.70 -10.00 10.32
C VAL A 99 -0.62 -9.13 10.95
N ARG A 100 -0.09 -9.49 12.12
CA ARG A 100 0.99 -8.73 12.77
C ARG A 100 2.27 -8.71 11.94
N THR A 101 2.72 -9.88 11.49
CA THR A 101 3.97 -10.03 10.73
C THR A 101 3.85 -9.34 9.38
N SER A 102 2.84 -9.69 8.58
CA SER A 102 2.63 -9.08 7.26
C SER A 102 2.28 -7.59 7.35
N GLY A 103 1.54 -7.17 8.37
CA GLY A 103 1.24 -5.76 8.62
C GLY A 103 2.49 -4.95 8.95
N THR A 104 3.40 -5.50 9.76
CA THR A 104 4.69 -4.86 10.06
C THR A 104 5.56 -4.73 8.80
N SER A 105 5.63 -5.78 7.98
CA SER A 105 6.32 -5.73 6.68
C SER A 105 5.72 -4.67 5.76
N ALA A 106 4.39 -4.65 5.62
CA ALA A 106 3.69 -3.67 4.79
C ALA A 106 3.91 -2.23 5.27
N TYR A 107 3.91 -2.00 6.59
CA TYR A 107 4.22 -0.70 7.16
C TYR A 107 5.64 -0.25 6.82
N THR A 108 6.60 -1.17 6.94
CA THR A 108 8.01 -0.92 6.59
C THR A 108 8.17 -0.63 5.10
N ASP A 109 7.47 -1.37 4.23
CA ASP A 109 7.40 -1.12 2.80
C ASP A 109 6.86 0.30 2.51
N GLY A 110 5.83 0.72 3.24
CA GLY A 110 5.26 2.07 3.18
C GLY A 110 6.25 3.15 3.59
N LEU A 111 6.96 2.97 4.71
CA LEU A 111 8.01 3.89 5.17
C LEU A 111 9.11 4.06 4.11
N ILE A 112 9.57 2.96 3.53
CA ILE A 112 10.59 2.95 2.48
C ILE A 112 10.10 3.68 1.24
N ALA A 113 8.87 3.39 0.79
CA ALA A 113 8.24 4.07 -0.33
C ALA A 113 8.08 5.59 -0.09
N GLY A 114 7.86 5.99 1.16
CA GLY A 114 7.74 7.40 1.56
C GLY A 114 9.06 8.14 1.75
N GLY A 115 10.21 7.46 1.78
CA GLY A 115 11.51 8.13 1.92
C GLY A 115 12.45 7.57 2.98
N VAL A 116 11.99 6.69 3.87
CA VAL A 116 12.79 6.19 5.01
C VAL A 116 13.67 5.05 4.53
N THR A 117 14.97 5.28 4.41
CA THR A 117 15.87 4.39 3.66
C THR A 117 16.18 3.05 4.32
N ASP A 118 16.09 2.97 5.65
CA ASP A 118 16.41 1.79 6.45
C ASP A 118 15.15 1.06 6.98
N GLY A 119 13.97 1.63 6.74
CA GLY A 119 12.71 1.09 7.26
C GLY A 119 12.65 1.04 8.80
N ALA A 120 13.49 1.81 9.51
CA ALA A 120 13.53 1.77 10.97
C ALA A 120 12.21 2.29 11.57
N LEU A 121 11.63 1.52 12.48
CA LEU A 121 10.38 1.87 13.17
C LEU A 121 10.67 2.75 14.39
N SER A 122 10.09 3.95 14.40
CA SER A 122 9.98 4.79 15.60
C SER A 122 9.04 4.17 16.64
N ASP A 123 8.97 4.75 17.83
CA ASP A 123 8.02 4.29 18.86
C ASP A 123 6.58 4.66 18.49
N GLU A 124 6.40 5.78 17.79
CA GLU A 124 5.13 6.17 17.19
C GLU A 124 4.66 5.15 16.13
N ASP A 125 5.56 4.68 15.26
CA ASP A 125 5.24 3.67 14.24
C ASP A 125 4.80 2.35 14.89
N LYS A 126 5.51 1.89 15.93
CA LYS A 126 5.13 0.70 16.70
C LYS A 126 3.76 0.87 17.36
N GLY A 127 3.48 2.07 17.89
CA GLY A 127 2.17 2.43 18.44
C GLY A 127 1.05 2.30 17.42
N GLU A 128 1.26 2.83 16.21
CA GLU A 128 0.29 2.76 15.11
C GLU A 128 0.10 1.31 14.61
N ILE A 129 1.16 0.54 14.44
CA ILE A 129 1.10 -0.89 14.10
C ILE A 129 0.26 -1.65 15.13
N ASN A 130 0.51 -1.44 16.42
CA ASN A 130 -0.25 -2.09 17.50
C ASN A 130 -1.74 -1.71 17.47
N ARG A 131 -2.05 -0.44 17.19
CA ARG A 131 -3.43 0.05 17.04
C ARG A 131 -4.12 -0.64 15.87
N LEU A 132 -3.46 -0.75 14.72
CA LEU A 132 -4.00 -1.41 13.53
C LEU A 132 -4.22 -2.92 13.78
N VAL A 133 -3.27 -3.61 14.41
CA VAL A 133 -3.42 -5.03 14.79
C VAL A 133 -4.60 -5.22 15.75
N ALA A 134 -4.75 -4.33 16.74
CA ALA A 134 -5.87 -4.40 17.69
C ALA A 134 -7.22 -4.24 16.96
N ALA A 135 -7.32 -3.32 16.00
CA ALA A 135 -8.54 -3.12 15.21
C ALA A 135 -8.96 -4.37 14.41
N GLN A 136 -8.00 -5.21 14.00
CA GLN A 136 -8.28 -6.45 13.27
C GLN A 136 -8.85 -7.58 14.14
N SER A 137 -8.71 -7.50 15.48
CA SER A 137 -9.01 -8.64 16.37
C SER A 137 -10.48 -9.06 16.37
N VAL A 138 -11.41 -8.11 16.23
CA VAL A 138 -12.85 -8.40 16.14
C VAL A 138 -13.17 -9.13 14.84
N TYR A 139 -12.68 -8.61 13.70
CA TYR A 139 -12.89 -9.23 12.39
C TYR A 139 -12.32 -10.64 12.30
N ILE A 140 -11.15 -10.88 12.90
CA ILE A 140 -10.54 -12.23 12.97
C ILE A 140 -11.43 -13.18 13.76
N THR A 141 -12.04 -12.69 14.85
CA THR A 141 -12.94 -13.49 15.69
C THR A 141 -14.22 -13.83 14.92
N GLU A 142 -14.84 -12.87 14.25
CA GLU A 142 -16.04 -13.10 13.45
C GLU A 142 -15.78 -14.03 12.27
N PHE A 143 -14.65 -13.87 11.59
CA PHE A 143 -14.28 -14.79 10.51
C PHE A 143 -14.01 -16.20 11.02
N ALA A 144 -13.38 -16.35 12.18
CA ALA A 144 -13.24 -17.66 12.83
C ALA A 144 -14.61 -18.24 13.23
N ASN A 145 -15.58 -17.42 13.64
CA ASN A 145 -16.93 -17.90 13.92
C ASN A 145 -17.63 -18.37 12.65
N GLN A 146 -17.54 -17.62 11.55
CA GLN A 146 -18.10 -18.01 10.25
C GLN A 146 -17.48 -19.31 9.75
N LEU A 147 -16.14 -19.39 9.75
CA LEU A 147 -15.38 -20.52 9.22
C LEU A 147 -15.67 -21.84 9.93
N PHE A 148 -15.91 -21.79 11.24
CA PHE A 148 -16.19 -22.96 12.08
C PHE A 148 -17.69 -23.12 12.42
N SER A 149 -18.57 -22.37 11.75
CA SER A 149 -20.02 -22.55 11.87
C SER A 149 -20.47 -23.82 11.15
N ALA A 150 -21.72 -24.24 11.36
CA ALA A 150 -22.29 -25.40 10.65
C ALA A 150 -22.31 -25.20 9.12
N ASP A 151 -22.50 -23.95 8.67
CA ASP A 151 -22.53 -23.60 7.24
C ASP A 151 -21.12 -23.38 6.66
N GLY A 152 -20.15 -23.02 7.51
CA GLY A 152 -18.76 -22.80 7.13
C GLY A 152 -18.59 -21.72 6.03
N ILE A 153 -17.62 -21.94 5.14
CA ILE A 153 -17.47 -21.18 3.89
C ILE A 153 -17.29 -22.13 2.70
N THR A 154 -17.82 -21.73 1.55
CA THR A 154 -17.67 -22.44 0.27
C THR A 154 -16.23 -22.37 -0.26
N ASP A 155 -15.86 -23.25 -1.19
CA ASP A 155 -14.56 -23.19 -1.89
C ASP A 155 -14.36 -21.86 -2.62
N ALA A 156 -15.42 -21.36 -3.27
CA ALA A 156 -15.39 -20.09 -3.98
C ALA A 156 -15.09 -18.93 -3.02
N GLN A 157 -15.71 -18.91 -1.83
CA GLN A 157 -15.40 -17.92 -0.80
C GLN A 157 -13.97 -18.09 -0.30
N ALA A 158 -13.54 -19.32 0.05
CA ALA A 158 -12.20 -19.60 0.54
C ALA A 158 -11.11 -19.07 -0.41
N ASN A 159 -11.28 -19.29 -1.72
CA ASN A 159 -10.34 -18.81 -2.75
C ASN A 159 -10.27 -17.27 -2.87
N GLN A 160 -11.34 -16.56 -2.53
CA GLN A 160 -11.40 -15.09 -2.63
C GLN A 160 -10.96 -14.38 -1.34
N LYS A 161 -11.12 -15.04 -0.17
CA LYS A 161 -10.83 -14.43 1.14
C LYS A 161 -9.39 -13.89 1.23
N PRO A 162 -8.31 -14.58 0.78
CA PRO A 162 -6.94 -14.06 0.91
C PRO A 162 -6.75 -12.65 0.34
N THR A 163 -7.19 -12.42 -0.89
CA THR A 163 -7.08 -11.11 -1.55
C THR A 163 -7.93 -10.04 -0.86
N ILE A 164 -9.16 -10.39 -0.46
CA ILE A 164 -10.03 -9.45 0.28
C ILE A 164 -9.36 -9.08 1.61
N TRP A 165 -8.89 -10.05 2.37
CA TRP A 165 -8.21 -9.83 3.64
C TRP A 165 -6.95 -9.00 3.49
N TYR A 166 -6.15 -9.20 2.44
CA TYR A 166 -4.98 -8.35 2.18
C TYR A 166 -5.40 -6.87 2.05
N ASN A 167 -6.39 -6.60 1.20
CA ASN A 167 -6.87 -5.23 0.95
C ASN A 167 -7.43 -4.56 2.21
N LYS A 168 -8.02 -5.33 3.14
CA LYS A 168 -8.71 -4.79 4.33
C LYS A 168 -7.88 -4.80 5.60
N SER A 169 -6.93 -5.72 5.70
CA SER A 169 -6.13 -5.90 6.92
C SER A 169 -4.67 -5.50 6.74
N ILE A 170 -4.09 -5.60 5.54
CA ILE A 170 -2.65 -5.34 5.32
C ILE A 170 -2.41 -4.03 4.59
N ALA A 171 -3.16 -3.72 3.53
CA ALA A 171 -3.00 -2.45 2.81
C ALA A 171 -3.07 -1.19 3.71
N PRO A 172 -3.93 -1.13 4.76
CA PRO A 172 -3.93 0.00 5.69
C PRO A 172 -2.61 0.21 6.45
N PHE A 173 -1.82 -0.84 6.66
CA PHE A 173 -0.50 -0.71 7.28
C PHE A 173 0.49 -0.03 6.34
N TYR A 174 0.50 -0.41 5.06
CA TYR A 174 1.31 0.24 4.04
C TYR A 174 0.98 1.72 3.92
N ASP A 175 -0.31 2.06 3.83
CA ASP A 175 -0.76 3.45 3.75
C ASP A 175 -0.39 4.26 5.01
N ALA A 176 -0.44 3.63 6.18
CA ALA A 176 -0.03 4.24 7.44
C ALA A 176 1.48 4.51 7.48
N GLY A 177 2.31 3.55 7.05
CA GLY A 177 3.76 3.73 6.96
C GLY A 177 4.15 4.81 5.94
N LEU A 178 3.52 4.79 4.76
CA LEU A 178 3.72 5.81 3.74
C LEU A 178 3.41 7.23 4.27
N ALA A 179 2.33 7.36 5.03
CA ALA A 179 1.94 8.63 5.61
C ALA A 179 2.77 9.04 6.82
N SER A 180 3.32 8.09 7.58
CA SER A 180 4.30 8.39 8.62
C SER A 180 5.55 9.04 8.01
N ALA A 181 6.02 8.49 6.89
CA ALA A 181 7.18 9.01 6.16
C ALA A 181 6.92 10.32 5.38
N ASP A 182 5.74 10.50 4.78
CA ASP A 182 5.48 11.58 3.82
C ASP A 182 4.05 12.16 3.84
N ALA A 183 3.53 12.50 5.03
CA ALA A 183 2.18 13.06 5.18
C ALA A 183 1.90 14.31 4.30
N ASN A 184 2.92 15.12 4.01
CA ASN A 184 2.78 16.40 3.31
C ASN A 184 3.08 16.32 1.81
N GLY A 185 3.55 15.18 1.30
CA GLY A 185 3.77 14.98 -0.13
C GLY A 185 2.46 15.03 -0.91
N ASN A 186 2.53 15.47 -2.17
CA ASN A 186 1.40 15.42 -3.09
C ASN A 186 1.33 14.04 -3.74
N TYR A 187 0.13 13.47 -3.76
CA TYR A 187 -0.13 12.15 -4.34
C TYR A 187 -1.28 12.22 -5.31
N GLU A 188 -1.04 11.67 -6.50
CA GLU A 188 -2.02 11.50 -7.55
C GLU A 188 -2.70 10.14 -7.43
N TRP A 189 -4.02 10.12 -7.57
CA TRP A 189 -4.75 8.88 -7.76
C TRP A 189 -4.56 8.38 -9.19
N VAL A 190 -4.01 7.17 -9.33
CA VAL A 190 -3.77 6.54 -10.63
C VAL A 190 -4.49 5.21 -10.71
N TYR A 191 -5.14 4.97 -11.85
CA TYR A 191 -5.74 3.68 -12.17
C TYR A 191 -4.73 2.52 -12.21
N GLY A 192 -5.26 1.33 -11.93
CA GLY A 192 -4.61 0.07 -12.31
C GLY A 192 -5.37 -0.62 -13.43
N ASP A 193 -4.84 -1.73 -13.93
CA ASP A 193 -5.44 -2.47 -15.05
C ASP A 193 -6.64 -3.34 -14.58
N THR A 194 -7.81 -2.70 -14.44
CA THR A 194 -9.08 -3.31 -14.01
C THR A 194 -10.27 -2.38 -14.33
N GLU A 195 -11.50 -2.86 -14.11
CA GLU A 195 -12.70 -2.02 -14.15
C GLU A 195 -12.73 -1.05 -12.97
N HIS A 196 -13.30 0.15 -13.16
CA HIS A 196 -13.29 1.21 -12.15
C HIS A 196 -14.70 1.67 -11.79
N CYS A 197 -15.03 1.63 -10.50
CA CYS A 197 -16.27 2.23 -10.00
C CYS A 197 -16.26 3.75 -10.15
N ARG A 198 -17.44 4.38 -10.02
CA ARG A 198 -17.61 5.82 -10.21
C ARG A 198 -16.75 6.65 -9.25
N THR A 199 -16.51 6.17 -8.03
CA THR A 199 -15.63 6.85 -7.06
C THR A 199 -14.19 6.86 -7.55
N CYS A 200 -13.65 5.71 -7.96
CA CYS A 200 -12.33 5.62 -8.58
C CYS A 200 -12.24 6.51 -9.83
N GLN A 201 -13.31 6.54 -10.64
CA GLN A 201 -13.34 7.34 -11.85
C GLN A 201 -13.23 8.84 -11.60
N LYS A 202 -13.89 9.32 -10.55
CA LYS A 202 -13.80 10.72 -10.13
C LYS A 202 -12.47 11.04 -9.44
N ALA A 203 -11.91 10.08 -8.71
CA ALA A 203 -10.67 10.27 -7.98
C ALA A 203 -9.46 10.32 -8.92
N ASN A 204 -9.48 9.54 -10.01
CA ASN A 204 -8.36 9.45 -10.94
C ASN A 204 -7.91 10.82 -11.49
N GLY A 205 -6.60 11.06 -11.40
CA GLY A 205 -5.97 12.32 -11.78
C GLY A 205 -6.11 13.45 -10.75
N GLN A 206 -6.81 13.25 -9.64
CA GLN A 206 -6.79 14.21 -8.54
C GLN A 206 -5.49 14.09 -7.77
N ILE A 207 -4.96 15.24 -7.38
CA ILE A 207 -3.69 15.38 -6.67
C ILE A 207 -3.98 16.12 -5.37
N HIS A 208 -3.72 15.47 -4.24
CA HIS A 208 -3.87 16.07 -2.92
C HIS A 208 -2.72 15.65 -2.03
N ARG A 209 -2.54 16.34 -0.90
CA ARG A 209 -1.60 15.89 0.12
C ARG A 209 -2.01 14.52 0.64
N LEU A 210 -1.05 13.66 0.95
CA LEU A 210 -1.35 12.32 1.49
C LEU A 210 -2.20 12.40 2.76
N LYS A 211 -1.90 13.35 3.65
CA LYS A 211 -2.72 13.65 4.82
C LYS A 211 -4.19 13.92 4.46
N ALA A 212 -4.45 14.71 3.42
CA ALA A 212 -5.81 15.04 3.00
C ALA A 212 -6.55 13.81 2.44
N TRP A 213 -5.85 12.94 1.69
CA TRP A 213 -6.41 11.66 1.26
C TRP A 213 -6.82 10.80 2.46
N ARG A 214 -5.93 10.64 3.46
CA ARG A 214 -6.22 9.86 4.67
C ARG A 214 -7.38 10.44 5.48
N GLU A 215 -7.39 11.75 5.70
CA GLU A 215 -8.47 12.43 6.43
C GLU A 215 -9.83 12.30 5.73
N SER A 216 -9.83 12.18 4.41
CA SER A 216 -11.08 11.95 3.65
C SER A 216 -11.62 10.52 3.78
N GLY A 217 -10.80 9.55 4.20
CA GLY A 217 -11.11 8.12 4.15
C GLY A 217 -11.14 7.51 2.75
N ILE A 218 -11.06 8.32 1.69
CA ILE A 218 -11.04 7.87 0.30
C ILE A 218 -9.61 7.48 -0.09
N LEU A 219 -9.24 6.24 0.21
CA LEU A 219 -7.98 5.65 -0.22
C LEU A 219 -8.23 4.57 -1.26
N PRO A 220 -7.28 4.31 -2.18
CA PRO A 220 -7.36 3.14 -3.05
C PRO A 220 -7.59 1.87 -2.22
N GLN A 221 -8.43 0.96 -2.72
CA GLN A 221 -8.75 -0.32 -2.06
C GLN A 221 -9.49 -0.21 -0.71
N SER A 222 -9.75 1.00 -0.22
CA SER A 222 -10.54 1.20 1.00
C SER A 222 -12.00 0.77 0.82
N ASP A 223 -12.67 0.46 1.94
CA ASP A 223 -14.10 0.19 1.94
C ASP A 223 -14.93 1.43 1.57
N ALA A 224 -14.39 2.64 1.75
CA ALA A 224 -15.11 3.89 1.52
C ALA A 224 -15.43 4.12 0.03
N LEU A 225 -14.83 3.34 -0.86
CA LEU A 225 -15.12 3.35 -2.29
C LEU A 225 -16.44 2.63 -2.59
N GLU A 226 -17.10 3.02 -3.67
CA GLU A 226 -18.30 2.33 -4.16
C GLU A 226 -18.05 0.85 -4.50
N CYS A 227 -16.87 0.51 -5.01
CA CYS A 227 -16.48 -0.90 -5.20
C CYS A 227 -16.13 -1.62 -3.89
N LYS A 228 -16.20 -0.95 -2.73
CA LYS A 228 -15.72 -1.43 -1.43
C LYS A 228 -14.29 -1.99 -1.52
N GLY A 229 -13.46 -1.44 -2.40
CA GLY A 229 -12.10 -1.92 -2.67
C GLY A 229 -11.99 -3.29 -3.36
N TYR A 230 -13.11 -3.93 -3.71
CA TYR A 230 -13.13 -5.22 -4.38
C TYR A 230 -12.50 -5.13 -5.77
N ASN A 231 -11.50 -5.99 -6.04
CA ASN A 231 -10.69 -6.00 -7.26
C ASN A 231 -10.08 -4.63 -7.65
N CYS A 232 -10.02 -3.68 -6.71
CA CYS A 232 -9.48 -2.37 -6.98
C CYS A 232 -7.96 -2.45 -7.11
N LYS A 233 -7.42 -1.99 -8.25
CA LYS A 233 -5.97 -1.87 -8.48
C LYS A 233 -5.49 -0.41 -8.52
N CYS A 234 -6.34 0.54 -8.10
CA CYS A 234 -5.94 1.93 -8.01
C CYS A 234 -4.84 2.11 -6.96
N ARG A 235 -4.05 3.17 -7.09
CA ARG A 235 -2.97 3.51 -6.15
C ARG A 235 -2.77 5.01 -6.04
N LEU A 236 -2.16 5.44 -4.94
CA LEU A 236 -1.63 6.78 -4.78
C LEU A 236 -0.17 6.79 -5.22
N VAL A 237 0.15 7.63 -6.20
CA VAL A 237 1.53 7.79 -6.70
C VAL A 237 2.01 9.17 -6.30
N LYS A 238 3.17 9.23 -5.66
CA LYS A 238 3.79 10.50 -5.27
C LYS A 238 4.10 11.32 -6.52
N THR A 239 3.69 12.58 -6.53
CA THR A 239 3.92 13.52 -7.63
C THR A 239 4.42 14.85 -7.09
N SER A 240 5.13 15.58 -7.93
CA SER A 240 5.58 16.94 -7.68
C SER A 240 4.67 18.00 -8.32
N ALA A 241 3.63 17.55 -9.03
CA ALA A 241 2.60 18.42 -9.55
C ALA A 241 1.82 19.13 -8.42
N ARG A 242 1.22 20.28 -8.75
CA ARG A 242 0.40 21.05 -7.81
C ARG A 242 -0.90 20.31 -7.51
N ALA A 243 -1.40 20.48 -6.28
CA ALA A 243 -2.69 19.94 -5.87
C ALA A 243 -3.81 20.35 -6.84
N ARG A 244 -4.66 19.39 -7.20
CA ARG A 244 -5.72 19.51 -8.22
C ARG A 244 -6.90 18.62 -7.87
N GLY A 245 -8.11 19.11 -8.09
CA GLY A 245 -9.35 18.38 -7.83
C GLY A 245 -10.07 18.86 -6.58
N ARG A 246 -11.10 18.11 -6.17
CA ARG A 246 -11.96 18.45 -5.03
C ARG A 246 -12.32 17.19 -4.26
N LEU A 247 -11.59 16.88 -3.18
CA LEU A 247 -11.84 15.69 -2.34
C LEU A 247 -13.29 15.61 -1.85
N GLY A 248 -13.87 16.73 -1.40
CA GLY A 248 -15.27 16.75 -0.94
C GLY A 248 -16.32 16.46 -2.02
N SER A 249 -15.94 16.30 -3.30
CA SER A 249 -16.84 15.82 -4.36
C SER A 249 -16.86 14.29 -4.49
N LEU A 250 -15.90 13.60 -3.86
CA LEU A 250 -15.86 12.15 -3.74
C LEU A 250 -16.84 11.77 -2.63
N LYS A 251 -17.88 11.02 -2.98
CA LYS A 251 -18.81 10.50 -1.98
C LYS A 251 -18.19 9.23 -1.40
N ALA A 252 -17.90 9.24 -0.11
CA ALA A 252 -17.69 7.99 0.61
C ALA A 252 -18.99 7.17 0.54
N HIS A 253 -18.86 5.87 0.32
CA HIS A 253 -19.97 4.97 0.53
C HIS A 253 -20.26 4.94 2.05
N ASP A 254 -21.50 5.17 2.45
CA ASP A 254 -21.88 5.10 3.86
C ASP A 254 -21.58 3.69 4.39
N HIS A 255 -20.75 3.63 5.43
CA HIS A 255 -20.47 2.39 6.13
C HIS A 255 -21.63 2.07 7.06
N ASN A 256 -22.57 1.24 6.62
CA ASN A 256 -23.28 0.40 7.57
C ASN A 256 -22.30 -0.72 7.95
N HIS A 257 -21.71 -0.63 9.15
CA HIS A 257 -20.69 -1.55 9.69
C HIS A 257 -21.14 -3.02 9.77
N ALA A 258 -22.38 -3.36 9.39
CA ALA A 258 -22.97 -4.69 9.45
C ALA A 258 -22.76 -5.56 8.19
N GLU A 259 -22.33 -5.01 7.04
CA GLU A 259 -22.36 -5.75 5.77
C GLU A 259 -21.09 -6.51 5.36
N ILE A 260 -20.03 -6.51 6.17
CA ILE A 260 -18.78 -7.26 5.85
C ILE A 260 -18.90 -8.76 6.23
N VAL A 261 -20.05 -9.21 6.73
CA VAL A 261 -20.26 -10.57 7.27
C VAL A 261 -20.95 -11.54 6.29
N VAL A 262 -21.00 -11.24 4.99
CA VAL A 262 -21.55 -12.19 3.99
C VAL A 262 -20.41 -12.78 3.14
#